data_AF-A0A4R7KPH7-F1
#
_entry.id   AF-A0A4R7KPH7-F1
#
_cell.length_a   1.000
_cell.length_b   1.000
_cell.length_c   1.000
_cell.angle_alpha   90.00
_cell.angle_beta   90.00
_cell.angle_gamma   90.00
#
_symmetry.space_group_name_H-M   'P 1'
#
loop_
_entity.id
_entity.type
_entity.pdbx_description
1 polymer ?
#
loop_
_entity_poly.entity_id
_entity_poly.type
_entity_poly.pdbx_seq_one_letter_code
_entity_poly.pdbx_strand_id
1 'polypeptide(L)'
;MPNNLVFNDVASQLKVLVYGLNGANLQSLSLDANGAVSVSANNFSIRSLSVSTDTVSVSANSFDIRPLTVSTDTVSVSANSFDIRPLTVSTDTVSVSANNFSIRSLSVSTDTVSVSANNFNIRSLTQGTDTVGTISSGAVFTSASAVITSTGTGIAFTIDNSQDVIYSFYVRNTGAGAVSVKLQIAPVNTEDYFVDDSTETLVAASTGKVTLATVKYLRYTRLYFDTGSTAGSFEVFYNAHR
;
A
#
# COMPACT_ATOMS: atom_id res chain seq x y z
N MET A 1 -29.98 27.98 55.27
CA MET A 1 -29.84 28.45 53.88
C MET A 1 -30.64 27.51 53.00
N PRO A 2 -31.59 28.00 52.17
CA PRO A 2 -32.43 27.11 51.37
C PRO A 2 -31.58 26.40 50.31
N ASN A 3 -31.80 25.09 50.15
CA ASN A 3 -31.16 24.29 49.11
C ASN A 3 -31.90 24.54 47.78
N ASN A 4 -31.39 25.47 46.95
CA ASN A 4 -32.00 25.88 45.69
C ASN A 4 -31.79 24.89 44.52
N LEU A 5 -31.23 23.70 44.75
CA LEU A 5 -30.96 22.74 43.68
C LEU A 5 -32.16 21.86 43.31
N VAL A 6 -33.24 21.86 44.11
CA VAL A 6 -34.38 20.95 43.89
C VAL A 6 -35.40 21.50 42.87
N PHE A 7 -35.29 22.78 42.48
CA PHE A 7 -36.21 23.44 41.55
C PHE A 7 -35.46 24.30 40.55
N ASN A 8 -34.42 23.75 39.93
CA ASN A 8 -33.86 24.39 38.73
C ASN A 8 -34.54 23.78 37.50
N ASP A 9 -35.43 24.55 36.91
CA ASP A 9 -36.24 24.24 35.72
C ASP A 9 -35.57 24.70 34.42
N VAL A 10 -34.39 25.34 34.52
CA VAL A 10 -33.60 25.73 33.36
C VAL A 10 -32.69 24.57 32.94
N ALA A 11 -33.09 23.84 31.90
CA ALA A 11 -32.37 22.67 31.40
C ALA A 11 -30.86 22.91 31.12
N SER A 12 -30.49 24.12 30.70
CA SER A 12 -29.07 24.48 30.44
C SER A 12 -28.22 24.62 31.70
N GLN A 13 -28.85 24.72 32.88
CA GLN A 13 -28.20 24.79 34.19
C GLN A 13 -28.16 23.43 34.91
N LEU A 14 -28.92 22.44 34.43
CA LEU A 14 -28.91 21.05 34.88
C LEU A 14 -27.82 20.24 34.15
N LYS A 15 -26.56 20.66 34.24
CA LYS A 15 -25.44 19.90 33.68
C LYS A 15 -24.97 18.85 34.68
N VAL A 16 -25.02 17.57 34.31
CA VAL A 16 -24.40 16.49 35.10
C VAL A 16 -22.87 16.57 34.90
N LEU A 17 -22.14 16.91 35.97
CA LEU A 17 -20.68 16.76 35.96
C LEU A 17 -20.35 15.29 36.22
N VAL A 18 -19.70 14.65 35.26
CA VAL A 18 -19.16 13.29 35.41
C VAL A 18 -17.72 13.40 35.87
N TYR A 19 -17.37 12.73 36.96
CA TYR A 19 -16.01 12.71 37.51
C TYR A 19 -15.33 11.36 37.26
N GLY A 20 -14.02 11.40 37.01
CA GLY A 20 -13.12 10.26 36.99
C GLY A 20 -12.12 10.33 38.16
N LEU A 21 -11.51 9.20 38.51
CA LEU A 21 -10.43 9.13 39.50
C LEU A 21 -9.07 9.02 38.80
N ASN A 22 -8.15 9.91 39.14
CA ASN A 22 -6.74 9.83 38.78
C ASN A 22 -5.93 9.51 40.05
N GLY A 23 -5.73 8.22 40.30
CA GLY A 23 -5.26 7.73 41.59
C GLY A 23 -6.30 8.03 42.68
N ALA A 24 -5.93 8.86 43.66
CA ALA A 24 -6.82 9.31 44.73
C ALA A 24 -7.55 10.64 44.41
N ASN A 25 -7.23 11.29 43.30
CA ASN A 25 -7.77 12.61 42.97
C ASN A 25 -9.00 12.50 42.08
N LEU A 26 -10.11 13.09 42.50
CA LEU A 26 -11.31 13.23 41.70
C LEU A 26 -11.12 14.37 40.67
N GLN A 27 -11.30 14.08 39.39
CA GLN A 27 -11.13 15.02 38.29
C GLN A 27 -12.38 15.02 37.40
N SER A 28 -12.83 16.20 36.96
CA SER A 28 -13.96 16.31 36.03
C SER A 28 -13.56 15.74 34.67
N LEU A 29 -14.41 14.89 34.08
CA LEU A 29 -14.23 14.41 32.71
C LEU A 29 -14.80 15.44 31.73
N SER A 30 -13.97 15.88 30.80
CA SER A 30 -14.41 16.73 29.70
C SER A 30 -15.09 15.88 28.63
N LEU A 31 -16.39 16.12 28.44
CA LEU A 31 -17.19 15.55 27.36
C LEU A 31 -17.33 16.59 26.23
N ASP A 32 -17.33 16.16 24.98
CA ASP A 32 -17.71 17.03 23.87
C ASP A 32 -19.24 17.22 23.77
N ALA A 33 -19.70 17.98 22.78
CA ALA A 33 -21.12 18.26 22.57
C ALA A 33 -21.98 17.03 22.25
N ASN A 34 -21.34 15.91 21.89
CA ASN A 34 -21.99 14.62 21.59
C ASN A 34 -21.86 13.63 22.76
N GLY A 35 -21.25 14.03 23.88
CA GLY A 35 -21.01 13.16 25.02
C GLY A 35 -19.80 12.23 24.85
N ALA A 36 -18.90 12.51 23.91
CA ALA A 36 -17.69 11.73 23.75
C ALA A 36 -16.60 12.17 24.74
N VAL A 37 -15.88 11.19 25.31
CA VAL A 37 -14.71 11.43 26.17
C VAL A 37 -13.46 11.37 25.30
N SER A 38 -12.69 12.46 25.28
CA SER A 38 -11.36 12.48 24.67
C SER A 38 -10.30 12.14 25.72
N VAL A 39 -9.52 11.10 25.48
CA VAL A 39 -8.43 10.67 26.37
C VAL A 39 -7.10 10.82 25.64
N SER A 40 -6.20 11.63 26.19
CA SER A 40 -4.79 11.67 25.77
C SER A 40 -3.94 11.02 26.85
N ALA A 41 -3.28 9.91 26.50
CA ALA A 41 -2.45 9.15 27.42
C ALA A 41 -1.23 8.58 26.70
N ASN A 42 -0.08 8.52 27.40
CA ASN A 42 1.12 7.85 26.89
C ASN A 42 0.92 6.33 26.76
N ASN A 43 0.12 5.75 27.65
CA ASN A 43 -0.29 4.36 27.62
C ASN A 43 -1.81 4.32 27.84
N PHE A 44 -2.55 3.83 26.85
CA PHE A 44 -4.00 3.71 26.92
C PHE A 44 -4.39 2.23 26.90
N SER A 45 -5.16 1.81 27.91
CA SER A 45 -5.68 0.45 28.01
C SER A 45 -7.15 0.55 28.41
N ILE A 46 -8.01 -0.05 27.60
CA ILE A 46 -9.44 -0.13 27.85
C ILE A 46 -9.82 -1.59 28.16
N ARG A 47 -10.76 -1.77 29.08
CA ARG A 47 -11.38 -3.08 29.31
C ARG A 47 -12.21 -3.49 28.09
N SER A 48 -12.52 -4.78 27.98
CA SER A 48 -13.46 -5.27 26.96
C SER A 48 -14.74 -4.43 26.98
N LEU A 49 -15.04 -3.81 25.85
CA LEU A 49 -16.30 -3.14 25.63
C LEU A 49 -17.36 -4.25 25.42
N SER A 50 -18.53 -4.07 26.04
CA SER A 50 -19.54 -5.14 26.19
C SER A 50 -20.86 -4.81 25.52
N VAL A 51 -20.85 -3.93 24.53
CA VAL A 51 -22.04 -3.55 23.75
C VAL A 51 -21.91 -4.10 22.32
N SER A 52 -23.03 -4.18 21.61
CA SER A 52 -23.11 -4.86 20.30
C SER A 52 -22.33 -4.21 19.16
N THR A 53 -21.79 -3.00 19.38
CA THR A 53 -21.07 -2.21 18.39
C THR A 53 -20.07 -1.32 19.10
N ASP A 54 -18.79 -1.51 18.81
CA ASP A 54 -17.71 -0.73 19.39
C ASP A 54 -16.87 -0.05 18.31
N THR A 55 -16.58 1.23 18.51
CA THR A 55 -15.70 2.03 17.63
C THR A 55 -14.55 2.58 18.45
N VAL A 56 -13.33 2.25 18.06
CA VAL A 56 -12.11 2.70 18.73
C VAL A 56 -11.20 3.39 17.72
N SER A 57 -10.89 4.67 17.98
CA SER A 57 -9.94 5.46 17.18
C SER A 57 -8.73 5.81 18.04
N VAL A 58 -7.52 5.45 17.59
CA VAL A 58 -6.28 5.64 18.36
C VAL A 58 -5.17 6.27 17.53
N SER A 59 -4.48 7.24 18.13
CA SER A 59 -3.18 7.75 17.66
C SER A 59 -2.13 7.45 18.73
N ALA A 60 -1.12 6.65 18.42
CA ALA A 60 -0.13 6.20 19.42
C ALA A 60 1.25 5.95 18.80
N ASN A 61 2.33 6.02 19.58
CA ASN A 61 3.64 5.58 19.07
C ASN A 61 3.68 4.04 18.93
N SER A 62 3.13 3.32 19.90
CA SER A 62 2.94 1.88 19.86
C SER A 62 1.53 1.55 20.35
N PHE A 63 0.85 0.65 19.67
CA PHE A 63 -0.48 0.21 20.07
C PHE A 63 -0.59 -1.32 20.05
N ASP A 64 -1.04 -1.89 21.16
CA ASP A 64 -1.40 -3.30 21.30
C ASP A 64 -2.86 -3.35 21.75
N ILE A 65 -3.67 -4.16 21.07
CA ILE A 65 -5.09 -4.36 21.42
C ILE A 65 -5.38 -5.81 21.76
N ARG A 66 -6.20 -5.99 22.80
CA ARG A 66 -6.74 -7.28 23.23
C ARG A 66 -7.68 -7.87 22.14
N PRO A 67 -7.94 -9.19 22.17
CA PRO A 67 -8.95 -9.81 21.32
C PRO A 67 -10.28 -9.06 21.39
N LEU A 68 -10.86 -8.81 20.23
CA LEU A 68 -12.21 -8.25 20.07
C LEU A 68 -13.19 -9.43 20.12
N THR A 69 -14.22 -9.30 20.96
CA THR A 69 -15.11 -10.42 21.36
C THR A 69 -16.60 -10.12 21.17
N VAL A 70 -16.97 -9.02 20.50
CA VAL A 70 -18.38 -8.63 20.30
C VAL A 70 -18.77 -8.70 18.81
N SER A 71 -20.07 -8.64 18.49
CA SER A 71 -20.60 -9.00 17.17
C SER A 71 -20.10 -8.17 15.98
N THR A 72 -19.60 -6.95 16.24
CA THR A 72 -19.08 -6.03 15.20
C THR A 72 -18.13 -5.03 15.83
N ASP A 73 -16.86 -5.10 15.47
CA ASP A 73 -15.83 -4.17 15.93
C ASP A 73 -15.23 -3.35 14.77
N THR A 74 -15.09 -2.03 14.99
CA THR A 74 -14.36 -1.14 14.07
C THR A 74 -13.21 -0.46 14.78
N VAL A 75 -11.98 -0.72 14.30
CA VAL A 75 -10.76 -0.14 14.87
C VAL A 75 -10.03 0.68 13.80
N SER A 76 -9.77 1.94 14.10
CA SER A 76 -8.95 2.83 13.28
C SER A 76 -7.71 3.27 14.05
N VAL A 77 -6.50 2.92 13.59
CA VAL A 77 -5.25 3.26 14.28
C VAL A 77 -4.24 3.96 13.38
N SER A 78 -3.63 5.02 13.90
CA SER A 78 -2.39 5.60 13.39
C SER A 78 -1.27 5.37 14.40
N ALA A 79 -0.27 4.52 14.09
CA ALA A 79 0.82 4.23 15.02
C ALA A 79 2.19 3.98 14.39
N ASN A 80 3.32 4.20 15.10
CA ASN A 80 4.62 3.76 14.56
C ASN A 80 4.75 2.23 14.57
N SER A 81 4.23 1.58 15.60
CA SER A 81 4.16 0.12 15.69
C SER A 81 2.77 -0.32 16.15
N PHE A 82 2.17 -1.28 15.45
CA PHE A 82 0.87 -1.84 15.81
C PHE A 82 0.95 -3.37 15.90
N ASP A 83 0.47 -3.93 17.00
CA ASP A 83 0.27 -5.37 17.17
C ASP A 83 -1.19 -5.64 17.56
N ILE A 84 -1.80 -6.67 16.99
CA ILE A 84 -3.17 -7.08 17.30
C ILE A 84 -3.24 -8.57 17.59
N ARG A 85 -3.93 -8.91 18.69
CA ARG A 85 -4.26 -10.28 19.11
C ARG A 85 -5.48 -10.82 18.34
N PRO A 86 -5.75 -12.13 18.39
CA PRO A 86 -6.74 -12.77 17.53
C PRO A 86 -8.13 -12.12 17.52
N LEU A 87 -8.70 -12.01 16.32
CA LEU A 87 -10.08 -11.61 16.06
C LEU A 87 -10.94 -12.89 16.01
N THR A 88 -11.98 -12.98 16.82
CA THR A 88 -12.64 -14.26 17.14
C THR A 88 -14.13 -14.34 16.78
N VAL A 89 -14.66 -13.36 16.05
CA VAL A 89 -16.12 -13.13 15.89
C VAL A 89 -16.51 -12.69 14.47
N SER A 90 -17.81 -12.48 14.23
CA SER A 90 -18.44 -12.61 12.90
C SER A 90 -18.09 -11.55 11.84
N THR A 91 -17.70 -10.33 12.23
CA THR A 91 -17.37 -9.25 11.29
C THR A 91 -16.50 -8.18 11.95
N ASP A 92 -15.22 -8.12 11.59
CA ASP A 92 -14.28 -7.13 12.10
C ASP A 92 -13.71 -6.25 10.97
N THR A 93 -13.66 -4.94 11.19
CA THR A 93 -13.01 -3.99 10.28
C THR A 93 -11.88 -3.25 11.00
N VAL A 94 -10.66 -3.43 10.49
CA VAL A 94 -9.45 -2.82 11.04
C VAL A 94 -8.77 -1.98 9.96
N SER A 95 -8.64 -0.67 10.20
CA SER A 95 -7.91 0.25 9.35
C SER A 95 -6.67 0.77 10.09
N VAL A 96 -5.48 0.49 9.58
CA VAL A 96 -4.22 0.88 10.22
C VAL A 96 -3.28 1.61 9.27
N SER A 97 -2.77 2.74 9.74
CA SER A 97 -1.59 3.42 9.19
C SER A 97 -0.45 3.24 10.17
N ALA A 98 0.54 2.39 9.85
CA ALA A 98 1.67 2.16 10.75
C ALA A 98 3.03 1.94 10.12
N ASN A 99 4.14 2.34 10.76
CA ASN A 99 5.48 2.04 10.21
C ASN A 99 5.78 0.52 10.27
N ASN A 100 5.44 -0.14 11.37
CA ASN A 100 5.51 -1.59 11.52
C ASN A 100 4.14 -2.14 11.95
N PHE A 101 3.64 -3.16 11.25
CA PHE A 101 2.37 -3.82 11.57
C PHE A 101 2.58 -5.33 11.76
N SER A 102 2.06 -5.85 12.86
CA SER A 102 1.99 -7.28 13.19
C SER A 102 0.55 -7.65 13.48
N ILE A 103 0.09 -8.77 12.90
CA ILE A 103 -1.24 -9.32 13.15
C ILE A 103 -1.16 -10.80 13.51
N ARG A 104 -1.82 -11.18 14.60
CA ARG A 104 -2.11 -12.58 14.97
C ARG A 104 -3.52 -12.98 14.52
N SER A 105 -3.86 -14.24 14.81
CA SER A 105 -4.93 -15.03 14.19
C SER A 105 -6.26 -14.34 13.85
N LEU A 106 -6.63 -14.34 12.57
CA LEU A 106 -8.01 -14.16 12.11
C LEU A 106 -8.76 -15.48 12.27
N SER A 107 -9.96 -15.48 12.83
CA SER A 107 -10.60 -16.74 13.26
C SER A 107 -12.03 -16.99 12.79
N VAL A 108 -12.79 -16.11 12.12
CA VAL A 108 -14.06 -16.51 11.44
C VAL A 108 -14.73 -15.46 10.51
N SER A 109 -15.52 -16.00 9.58
CA SER A 109 -16.48 -15.45 8.59
C SER A 109 -16.14 -14.24 7.72
N THR A 110 -15.71 -13.08 8.23
CA THR A 110 -15.40 -11.91 7.37
C THR A 110 -14.57 -10.87 8.13
N ASP A 111 -13.24 -10.94 7.98
CA ASP A 111 -12.31 -9.94 8.51
C ASP A 111 -11.81 -9.06 7.36
N THR A 112 -11.97 -7.74 7.48
CA THR A 112 -11.39 -6.78 6.52
C THR A 112 -10.30 -5.97 7.21
N VAL A 113 -9.07 -6.16 6.76
CA VAL A 113 -7.89 -5.46 7.28
C VAL A 113 -7.29 -4.61 6.16
N SER A 114 -7.32 -3.29 6.34
CA SER A 114 -6.68 -2.33 5.45
C SER A 114 -5.45 -1.76 6.14
N VAL A 115 -4.26 -2.00 5.58
CA VAL A 115 -2.98 -1.61 6.20
C VAL A 115 -2.14 -0.80 5.23
N SER A 116 -1.73 0.39 5.67
CA SER A 116 -0.65 1.16 5.06
C SER A 116 0.56 1.06 5.97
N ALA A 117 1.57 0.26 5.59
CA ALA A 117 2.77 0.08 6.40
C ALA A 117 4.08 -0.05 5.61
N ASN A 118 5.18 0.44 6.21
CA ASN A 118 6.53 0.28 5.66
C ASN A 118 7.01 -1.16 5.81
N ASN A 119 6.70 -1.80 6.95
CA ASN A 119 6.96 -3.22 7.19
C ASN A 119 5.68 -3.91 7.65
N PHE A 120 5.28 -4.96 6.92
CA PHE A 120 4.08 -5.77 7.22
C PHE A 120 4.49 -7.22 7.50
N ASN A 121 4.12 -7.73 8.68
CA ASN A 121 4.30 -9.13 9.04
C ASN A 121 2.94 -9.76 9.38
N ILE A 122 2.66 -10.89 8.74
CA ILE A 122 1.48 -11.73 9.00
C ILE A 122 1.95 -13.16 9.28
N ARG A 123 1.28 -13.85 10.20
CA ARG A 123 1.50 -15.30 10.43
C ARG A 123 1.16 -16.12 9.18
N SER A 124 1.59 -17.38 9.14
CA SER A 124 1.15 -18.34 8.13
C SER A 124 -0.39 -18.44 8.09
N LEU A 125 -0.95 -18.29 6.89
CA LEU A 125 -2.37 -18.45 6.63
C LEU A 125 -2.69 -19.95 6.69
N THR A 126 -3.64 -20.37 7.53
CA THR A 126 -4.04 -21.77 7.62
C THR A 126 -5.55 -21.88 7.62
N GLN A 127 -6.06 -22.48 6.53
CA GLN A 127 -7.45 -22.80 6.18
C GLN A 127 -8.16 -21.77 5.27
N GLY A 128 -9.15 -22.27 4.52
CA GLY A 128 -9.70 -21.70 3.28
C GLY A 128 -10.57 -20.44 3.37
N THR A 129 -10.30 -19.54 4.31
CA THR A 129 -11.02 -18.26 4.44
C THR A 129 -10.10 -17.04 4.60
N ASP A 130 -8.78 -17.25 4.64
CA ASP A 130 -7.82 -16.16 4.76
C ASP A 130 -7.60 -15.49 3.39
N THR A 131 -7.97 -14.21 3.25
CA THR A 131 -7.65 -13.40 2.06
C THR A 131 -6.82 -12.19 2.47
N VAL A 132 -5.59 -12.11 1.97
CA VAL A 132 -4.78 -10.88 2.07
C VAL A 132 -5.04 -10.06 0.82
N GLY A 133 -5.64 -8.88 0.99
CA GLY A 133 -5.88 -7.93 -0.08
C GLY A 133 -4.62 -7.23 -0.57
N THR A 134 -4.79 -6.16 -1.34
CA THR A 134 -3.71 -5.40 -1.98
C THR A 134 -2.71 -4.86 -0.95
N ILE A 135 -1.48 -5.39 -0.97
CA ILE A 135 -0.34 -4.80 -0.25
C ILE A 135 0.30 -3.80 -1.20
N SER A 136 -0.06 -2.52 -1.09
CA SER A 136 0.63 -1.46 -1.83
C SER A 136 1.86 -1.02 -1.03
N SER A 137 3.01 -1.65 -1.28
CA SER A 137 4.29 -1.01 -0.98
C SER A 137 4.44 0.18 -1.94
N GLY A 138 4.82 1.37 -1.46
CA GLY A 138 4.89 2.60 -2.28
C GLY A 138 5.68 2.45 -3.58
N ALA A 139 5.48 3.38 -4.54
CA ALA A 139 6.02 3.36 -5.91
C ALA A 139 7.40 2.68 -6.04
N VAL A 140 7.41 1.40 -6.37
CA VAL A 140 8.65 0.62 -6.54
C VAL A 140 9.04 0.72 -8.00
N PHE A 141 10.22 1.31 -8.25
CA PHE A 141 10.77 1.37 -9.59
C PHE A 141 11.68 0.17 -9.85
N THR A 142 11.42 -0.56 -10.94
CA THR A 142 12.34 -1.55 -11.49
C THR A 142 13.11 -0.91 -12.65
N SER A 143 14.43 -1.00 -12.64
CA SER A 143 15.27 -0.43 -13.70
C SER A 143 16.35 -1.38 -14.20
N ALA A 144 16.71 -1.26 -15.48
CA ALA A 144 17.83 -1.98 -16.09
C ALA A 144 18.48 -1.11 -17.16
N SER A 145 19.79 -1.26 -17.38
CA SER A 145 20.50 -0.50 -18.42
C SER A 145 21.57 -1.35 -19.10
N ALA A 146 21.78 -1.14 -20.39
CA ALA A 146 22.74 -1.87 -21.20
C ALA A 146 23.35 -0.96 -22.25
N VAL A 147 24.63 -1.19 -22.56
CA VAL A 147 25.32 -0.59 -23.71
C VAL A 147 25.45 -1.68 -24.76
N ILE A 148 24.93 -1.44 -25.96
CA ILE A 148 24.96 -2.38 -27.08
C ILE A 148 25.93 -1.84 -28.12
N THR A 149 26.79 -2.73 -28.62
CA THR A 149 27.61 -2.48 -29.81
C THR A 149 27.51 -3.71 -30.70
N SER A 150 26.77 -3.61 -31.80
CA SER A 150 26.40 -4.75 -32.66
C SER A 150 26.21 -4.33 -34.11
N THR A 151 26.34 -5.27 -35.04
CA THR A 151 26.00 -5.11 -36.46
C THR A 151 24.80 -6.01 -36.80
N GLY A 152 23.87 -5.49 -37.59
CA GLY A 152 22.63 -6.19 -37.96
C GLY A 152 21.56 -6.13 -36.87
N THR A 153 20.75 -7.18 -36.80
CA THR A 153 19.58 -7.24 -35.92
C THR A 153 19.90 -7.90 -34.59
N GLY A 154 19.14 -7.55 -33.55
CA GLY A 154 19.30 -8.17 -32.25
C GLY A 154 18.24 -7.76 -31.24
N ILE A 155 18.36 -8.33 -30.05
CA ILE A 155 17.45 -8.09 -28.94
C ILE A 155 18.22 -7.49 -27.77
N ALA A 156 17.67 -6.43 -27.19
CA ALA A 156 18.10 -5.88 -25.92
C ALA A 156 16.98 -6.06 -24.90
N PHE A 157 17.33 -6.68 -23.77
CA PHE A 157 16.43 -7.02 -22.66
C PHE A 157 15.29 -7.96 -23.03
N THR A 158 14.97 -8.89 -22.13
CA THR A 158 13.72 -9.64 -22.15
C THR A 158 13.16 -9.59 -20.73
N ILE A 159 12.19 -8.71 -20.49
CA ILE A 159 11.70 -8.41 -19.15
C ILE A 159 10.32 -9.06 -18.96
N ASP A 160 10.11 -9.70 -17.80
CA ASP A 160 8.80 -10.14 -17.33
C ASP A 160 8.12 -8.98 -16.59
N ASN A 161 7.09 -8.41 -17.21
CA ASN A 161 6.34 -7.26 -16.72
C ASN A 161 5.04 -7.68 -16.02
N SER A 162 4.89 -8.95 -15.63
CA SER A 162 3.65 -9.45 -14.98
C SER A 162 3.27 -8.70 -13.68
N GLN A 163 4.22 -7.99 -13.07
CA GLN A 163 4.01 -7.22 -11.84
C GLN A 163 4.08 -5.70 -12.05
N ASP A 164 4.40 -5.23 -13.25
CA ASP A 164 4.62 -3.81 -13.53
C ASP A 164 3.38 -3.22 -14.23
N VAL A 165 2.91 -2.05 -13.78
CA VAL A 165 1.68 -1.40 -14.30
C VAL A 165 1.98 -0.48 -15.48
N ILE A 166 3.14 0.19 -15.45
CA ILE A 166 3.61 1.04 -16.55
C ILE A 166 5.13 0.93 -16.65
N TYR A 167 5.63 0.90 -17.88
CA TYR A 167 7.07 0.83 -18.14
C TYR A 167 7.42 1.47 -19.48
N SER A 168 8.69 1.85 -19.61
CA SER A 168 9.22 2.47 -20.82
C SER A 168 10.68 2.09 -21.06
N PHE A 169 11.07 2.16 -22.33
CA PHE A 169 12.44 1.98 -22.78
C PHE A 169 12.95 3.30 -23.35
N TYR A 170 14.06 3.80 -22.82
CA TYR A 170 14.77 4.94 -23.36
C TYR A 170 16.01 4.46 -24.10
N VAL A 171 16.16 4.85 -25.37
CA VAL A 171 17.30 4.50 -26.21
C VAL A 171 18.05 5.77 -26.59
N ARG A 172 19.37 5.76 -26.43
CA ARG A 172 20.27 6.83 -26.85
C ARG A 172 21.35 6.26 -27.78
N ASN A 173 21.36 6.71 -29.01
CA ASN A 173 22.41 6.34 -29.96
C ASN A 173 23.68 7.15 -29.66
N THR A 174 24.80 6.46 -29.52
CA THR A 174 26.12 7.03 -29.25
C THR A 174 27.11 6.76 -30.39
N GLY A 175 26.74 5.94 -31.37
CA GLY A 175 27.55 5.54 -32.51
C GLY A 175 27.30 6.37 -33.76
N ALA A 176 28.16 6.19 -34.75
CA ALA A 176 28.10 6.93 -36.02
C ALA A 176 27.03 6.40 -37.00
N GLY A 177 26.52 5.19 -36.80
CA GLY A 177 25.40 4.61 -37.57
C GLY A 177 24.06 4.91 -36.91
N ALA A 178 23.01 5.13 -37.71
CA ALA A 178 21.64 5.18 -37.19
C ALA A 178 21.19 3.77 -36.75
N VAL A 179 20.28 3.70 -35.78
CA VAL A 179 19.75 2.43 -35.25
C VAL A 179 18.24 2.47 -35.29
N SER A 180 17.62 1.46 -35.88
CA SER A 180 16.16 1.28 -35.84
C SER A 180 15.78 0.46 -34.62
N VAL A 181 14.73 0.86 -33.92
CA VAL A 181 14.27 0.17 -32.69
C VAL A 181 12.75 0.05 -32.64
N LYS A 182 12.25 -1.00 -32.00
CA LYS A 182 10.83 -1.21 -31.69
C LYS A 182 10.66 -2.09 -30.46
N LEU A 183 9.50 -2.00 -29.82
CA LEU A 183 9.14 -2.93 -28.76
C LEU A 183 8.44 -4.16 -29.35
N GLN A 184 8.79 -5.32 -28.80
CA GLN A 184 8.08 -6.56 -29.04
C GLN A 184 7.52 -7.09 -27.73
N ILE A 185 6.33 -7.67 -27.80
CA ILE A 185 5.60 -8.21 -26.65
C ILE A 185 5.23 -9.67 -26.88
N ALA A 186 5.14 -10.45 -25.80
CA ALA A 186 4.76 -11.86 -25.86
C ALA A 186 4.03 -12.30 -24.58
N PRO A 187 3.11 -13.29 -24.67
CA PRO A 187 2.51 -13.91 -23.50
C PRO A 187 3.48 -14.83 -22.74
N VAL A 188 4.48 -15.39 -23.45
CA VAL A 188 5.49 -16.32 -22.92
C VAL A 188 6.88 -15.92 -23.44
N ASN A 189 7.93 -16.26 -22.70
CA ASN A 189 9.31 -16.03 -23.13
C ASN A 189 9.78 -17.10 -24.12
N THR A 190 9.22 -17.08 -25.33
CA THR A 190 9.56 -18.00 -26.42
C THR A 190 9.53 -17.21 -27.72
N GLU A 191 10.60 -17.33 -28.52
CA GLU A 191 10.86 -16.49 -29.70
C GLU A 191 9.65 -16.35 -30.63
N ASP A 192 9.01 -17.48 -30.95
CA ASP A 192 7.88 -17.55 -31.90
C ASP A 192 6.63 -16.76 -31.46
N TYR A 193 6.54 -16.39 -30.18
CA TYR A 193 5.40 -15.68 -29.63
C TYR A 193 5.60 -14.16 -29.54
N PHE A 194 6.79 -13.66 -29.85
CA PHE A 194 7.04 -12.23 -29.87
C PHE A 194 6.45 -11.59 -31.11
N VAL A 195 5.60 -10.60 -30.88
CA VAL A 195 4.99 -9.77 -31.93
C VAL A 195 5.41 -8.32 -31.74
N ASP A 196 5.50 -7.58 -32.84
CA ASP A 196 5.76 -6.15 -32.81
C ASP A 196 4.59 -5.40 -32.14
N ASP A 197 4.91 -4.62 -31.12
CA ASP A 197 3.95 -3.79 -30.41
C ASP A 197 3.90 -2.36 -30.97
N SER A 198 5.08 -1.82 -31.31
CA SER A 198 5.24 -0.48 -31.85
C SER A 198 5.76 -0.51 -33.29
N THR A 199 5.46 0.54 -34.05
CA THR A 199 6.15 0.79 -35.31
C THR A 199 7.64 1.01 -35.07
N GLU A 200 8.45 0.59 -36.04
CA GLU A 200 9.89 0.80 -36.01
C GLU A 200 10.23 2.29 -36.04
N THR A 201 11.13 2.70 -35.14
CA THR A 201 11.55 4.08 -34.97
C THR A 201 13.05 4.21 -35.22
N LEU A 202 13.42 5.12 -36.11
CA LEU A 202 14.82 5.41 -36.41
C LEU A 202 15.42 6.35 -35.36
N VAL A 203 16.50 5.91 -34.72
CA VAL A 203 17.31 6.71 -33.79
C VAL A 203 18.54 7.21 -34.52
N ALA A 204 18.55 8.50 -34.85
CA ALA A 204 19.63 9.14 -35.60
C ALA A 204 21.02 8.94 -34.95
N ALA A 205 22.06 8.90 -35.77
CA ALA A 205 23.44 8.73 -35.33
C ALA A 205 23.90 9.82 -34.33
N SER A 206 24.84 9.46 -33.47
CA SER A 206 25.60 10.30 -32.53
C SER A 206 24.81 10.99 -31.40
N THR A 207 23.56 11.39 -31.64
CA THR A 207 22.77 12.18 -30.68
C THR A 207 21.30 11.79 -30.59
N GLY A 208 20.84 10.87 -31.45
CA GLY A 208 19.44 10.44 -31.48
C GLY A 208 18.99 9.82 -30.16
N LYS A 209 17.78 10.17 -29.75
CA LYS A 209 17.15 9.71 -28.51
C LYS A 209 15.68 9.39 -28.77
N VAL A 210 15.17 8.32 -28.18
CA VAL A 210 13.75 7.98 -28.23
C VAL A 210 13.31 7.33 -26.94
N THR A 211 12.07 7.59 -26.54
CA THR A 211 11.38 6.83 -25.50
C THR A 211 10.27 6.02 -26.14
N LEU A 212 10.26 4.72 -25.87
CA LEU A 212 9.24 3.78 -26.33
C LEU A 212 8.43 3.33 -25.12
N ALA A 213 7.11 3.38 -25.24
CA ALA A 213 6.17 2.79 -24.29
C ALA A 213 5.33 1.76 -25.03
N THR A 214 4.85 0.75 -24.31
CA THR A 214 4.00 -0.26 -24.94
C THR A 214 2.61 0.27 -25.24
N VAL A 215 2.07 -0.16 -26.39
CA VAL A 215 0.71 0.13 -26.83
C VAL A 215 -0.24 -0.96 -26.34
N LYS A 216 0.23 -2.20 -26.28
CA LYS A 216 -0.50 -3.36 -25.78
C LYS A 216 0.27 -4.02 -24.65
N TYR A 217 -0.45 -4.65 -23.73
CA TYR A 217 0.12 -5.28 -22.55
C TYR A 217 0.07 -6.80 -22.68
N LEU A 218 1.25 -7.42 -22.69
CA LEU A 218 1.45 -8.85 -22.46
C LEU A 218 2.55 -9.04 -21.40
N ARG A 219 2.75 -10.28 -20.97
CA ARG A 219 3.64 -10.61 -19.86
C ARG A 219 5.10 -10.23 -20.12
N TYR A 220 5.62 -10.46 -21.32
CA TYR A 220 7.01 -10.21 -21.65
C TYR A 220 7.15 -9.08 -22.64
N THR A 221 8.13 -8.19 -22.42
CA THR A 221 8.50 -7.14 -23.38
C THR A 221 10.01 -7.14 -23.59
N ARG A 222 10.42 -6.90 -24.84
CA ARG A 222 11.81 -6.76 -25.25
C ARG A 222 12.00 -5.61 -26.23
N LEU A 223 13.21 -5.08 -26.31
CA LEU A 223 13.60 -4.13 -27.35
C LEU A 223 14.24 -4.90 -28.51
N TYR A 224 13.63 -4.81 -29.68
CA TYR A 224 14.25 -5.23 -30.93
C TYR A 224 15.02 -4.05 -31.53
N PHE A 225 16.21 -4.32 -32.07
CA PHE A 225 17.00 -3.33 -32.79
C PHE A 225 17.55 -3.86 -34.12
N ASP A 226 17.79 -2.95 -35.05
CA ASP A 226 18.53 -3.17 -36.29
C ASP A 226 19.53 -2.03 -36.50
N THR A 227 20.82 -2.35 -36.57
CA THR A 227 21.90 -1.40 -36.85
C THR A 227 22.32 -1.40 -38.32
N GLY A 228 21.70 -2.24 -39.16
CA GLY A 228 22.03 -2.41 -40.57
C GLY A 228 23.41 -3.02 -40.78
N SER A 229 24.10 -2.59 -41.84
CA SER A 229 25.42 -3.13 -42.22
C SER A 229 26.61 -2.49 -41.48
N THR A 230 26.37 -1.46 -40.67
CA THR A 230 27.40 -0.73 -39.93
C THR A 230 27.23 -1.03 -38.45
N ALA A 231 28.33 -1.18 -37.71
CA ALA A 231 28.25 -1.35 -36.27
C ALA A 231 27.55 -0.14 -35.63
N GLY A 232 26.43 -0.38 -34.97
CA GLY A 232 25.71 0.61 -34.16
C GLY A 232 26.16 0.52 -32.71
N SER A 233 26.31 1.67 -32.05
CA SER A 233 26.58 1.76 -30.61
C SER A 233 25.49 2.61 -29.96
N PHE A 234 24.82 2.07 -28.96
CA PHE A 234 23.73 2.75 -28.28
C PHE A 234 23.54 2.25 -26.85
N GLU A 235 22.88 3.07 -26.04
CA GLU A 235 22.53 2.78 -24.66
C GLU A 235 21.02 2.59 -24.56
N VAL A 236 20.59 1.60 -23.79
CA VAL A 236 19.18 1.33 -23.52
C VAL A 236 18.95 1.34 -22.02
N PHE A 237 17.89 2.01 -21.59
CA PHE A 237 17.45 2.07 -20.20
C PHE A 237 15.99 1.64 -20.14
N TYR A 238 15.71 0.66 -19.29
CA TYR A 238 14.37 0.23 -18.91
C TYR A 238 14.00 0.85 -17.56
N ASN A 239 12.79 1.38 -17.45
CA ASN A 239 12.21 1.80 -16.17
C ASN A 239 10.75 1.40 -16.11
N ALA A 240 10.34 0.86 -14.96
CA ALA A 240 8.99 0.40 -14.71
C ALA A 240 8.52 0.76 -13.31
N HIS A 241 7.21 0.92 -13.18
CA HIS A 241 6.52 1.20 -11.94
C HIS A 241 5.55 0.06 -11.62
N ARG A 242 5.64 -0.46 -10.39
CA ARG A 242 4.73 -1.45 -9.81
C ARG A 242 3.59 -0.79 -9.05
#